data_AF-A0A538KLP7-F1
#
_entry.id   AF-A0A538KLP7-F1
#
_cell.length_a   1.000
_cell.length_b   1.000
_cell.length_c   1.000
_cell.angle_alpha   90.00
_cell.angle_beta   90.00
_cell.angle_gamma   90.00
#
_symmetry.space_group_name_H-M   'P 1'
#
loop_
_entity.id
_entity.type
_entity.pdbx_description
1 polymer ?
#
loop_
_entity_poly.entity_id
_entity_poly.type
_entity_poly.pdbx_seq_one_letter_code
_entity_poly.pdbx_strand_id
1 'polypeptide(L)' 'MKKRTSLNLDLDLVAEAKKVLETAGTTETIHRSLEAVVRQARLQRLARRRIAISDEELVALRTPRSADSAPVSTKAKATT' A
#
# COMPACT_ATOMS: atom_id res chain seq x y z
N MET A 1 -12.95 -14.51 5.07
CA MET A 1 -13.29 -15.94 4.91
C MET A 1 -12.54 -16.49 3.71
N LYS A 2 -11.72 -17.54 3.85
CA LYS A 2 -11.02 -18.18 2.72
C LYS A 2 -11.86 -19.36 2.22
N LYS A 3 -12.10 -19.45 0.92
CA LYS A 3 -12.82 -20.58 0.29
C LYS A 3 -11.83 -21.45 -0.47
N ARG A 4 -12.00 -22.77 -0.39
CA ARG A 4 -11.23 -23.73 -1.22
C ARG A 4 -11.91 -23.83 -2.57
N THR A 5 -11.13 -23.68 -3.63
CA THR A 5 -11.60 -23.74 -5.02
C THR A 5 -10.62 -24.59 -5.83
N SER A 6 -11.14 -25.40 -6.75
CA SER A 6 -10.33 -26.10 -7.74
C SER A 6 -10.33 -25.27 -9.03
N LEU A 7 -9.16 -24.99 -9.59
CA LEU A 7 -9.00 -24.28 -10.86
C LEU A 7 -7.72 -24.76 -11.55
N ASN A 8 -7.70 -24.71 -12.89
CA ASN A 8 -6.53 -25.09 -13.67
C ASN A 8 -5.50 -23.96 -13.67
N LEU A 9 -4.25 -24.30 -13.35
CA LEU A 9 -3.14 -23.37 -13.28
C LEU A 9 -2.00 -23.86 -14.16
N ASP A 10 -1.34 -22.92 -14.82
CA ASP A 10 -0.02 -23.16 -15.40
C ASP A 10 1.00 -23.31 -14.27
N LEU A 11 1.54 -24.52 -14.11
CA LEU A 11 2.46 -24.85 -13.02
C LEU A 11 3.84 -24.23 -13.22
N ASP A 12 4.25 -23.98 -14.47
CA ASP A 12 5.53 -23.36 -14.78
C ASP A 12 5.48 -21.87 -14.42
N LEU A 13 4.37 -21.20 -14.76
CA LEU A 13 4.13 -19.81 -14.33
C LEU A 13 4.06 -19.70 -12.81
N VAL A 14 3.42 -20.65 -12.13
CA VAL A 14 3.39 -20.69 -10.65
C VAL A 14 4.79 -20.90 -10.08
N ALA A 15 5.61 -21.75 -10.69
CA ALA A 15 6.98 -21.98 -10.26
C ALA A 15 7.85 -20.73 -10.42
N GLU A 16 7.68 -19.99 -11.52
CA GLU A 16 8.33 -18.69 -11.71
C GLU A 16 7.87 -17.67 -10.66
N ALA A 17 6.56 -17.52 -10.49
CA ALA A 17 5.99 -16.62 -9.50
C ALA A 17 6.46 -16.95 -8.07
N LYS A 18 6.63 -18.23 -7.72
CA LYS A 18 7.20 -18.65 -6.44
C LYS A 18 8.60 -18.10 -6.21
N LYS A 19 9.45 -18.14 -7.23
CA LYS A 19 10.82 -17.61 -7.17
C LYS A 19 10.82 -16.09 -7.04
N VAL A 20 10.02 -15.40 -7.86
CA VAL A 20 9.93 -13.94 -7.86
C VAL A 20 9.37 -13.39 -6.55
N LEU A 21 8.36 -14.06 -5.98
CA LEU A 21 7.70 -13.61 -4.75
C LEU A 21 8.28 -14.23 -3.48
N GLU A 22 9.29 -15.09 -3.60
CA GLU A 22 9.94 -15.81 -2.50
C GLU A 22 8.92 -16.52 -1.58
N THR A 23 7.96 -17.22 -2.19
CA THR A 23 6.88 -17.91 -1.46
C THR A 23 7.08 -19.42 -1.42
N ALA A 24 6.65 -20.07 -0.34
CA ALA A 24 6.87 -21.50 -0.13
C ALA A 24 5.81 -22.38 -0.83
N GLY A 25 4.57 -21.91 -0.95
CA GLY A 25 3.44 -22.72 -1.41
C GLY A 25 2.57 -22.01 -2.44
N THR A 26 1.98 -22.79 -3.36
CA THR A 26 1.17 -22.27 -4.47
C THR A 26 0.03 -21.37 -3.99
N THR A 27 -0.64 -21.76 -2.90
CA THR A 27 -1.69 -20.94 -2.29
C THR A 27 -1.16 -19.58 -1.84
N GLU A 28 -0.01 -19.53 -1.17
CA GLU A 28 0.61 -18.26 -0.75
C GLU A 28 0.99 -17.41 -1.98
N THR A 29 1.61 -18.04 -2.98
CA THR A 29 2.00 -17.38 -4.24
C THR A 29 0.80 -16.71 -4.89
N ILE A 30 -0.32 -17.43 -5.04
CA ILE A 30 -1.55 -16.89 -5.65
C ILE A 30 -2.07 -15.69 -4.86
N HIS A 31 -2.14 -15.79 -3.53
CA HIS A 31 -2.62 -14.68 -2.71
C HIS A 31 -1.71 -13.45 -2.85
N ARG A 32 -0.38 -13.62 -2.77
CA ARG A 32 0.57 -12.51 -2.92
C ARG A 32 0.54 -11.90 -4.32
N SER A 33 0.43 -12.72 -5.37
CA SER A 33 0.27 -12.23 -6.74
C SER A 33 -0.98 -11.37 -6.89
N LEU A 34 -2.12 -11.83 -6.36
CA LEU A 34 -3.38 -11.07 -6.43
C LEU A 34 -3.29 -9.76 -5.64
N GLU A 35 -2.70 -9.79 -4.44
CA GLU A 35 -2.46 -8.58 -3.65
C GLU A 35 -1.57 -7.57 -4.39
N ALA A 36 -0.50 -8.03 -5.03
CA ALA A 36 0.39 -7.20 -5.82
C ALA A 36 -0.34 -6.53 -6.99
N VAL A 37 -1.17 -7.27 -7.73
CA VAL A 37 -1.99 -6.73 -8.83
C VAL A 37 -2.97 -5.67 -8.33
N VAL A 38 -3.71 -5.97 -7.25
CA VAL A 38 -4.67 -5.01 -6.66
C VAL A 38 -3.95 -3.75 -6.18
N ARG A 39 -2.81 -3.90 -5.50
CA ARG A 39 -2.00 -2.77 -5.05
C ARG A 39 -1.54 -1.92 -6.23
N GLN A 40 -1.02 -2.54 -7.29
CA GLN A 40 -0.55 -1.84 -8.48
C GLN A 40 -1.69 -1.08 -9.17
N ALA A 41 -2.86 -1.70 -9.32
CA ALA A 41 -4.03 -1.05 -9.89
C ALA A 41 -4.48 0.18 -9.07
N ARG A 42 -4.46 0.07 -7.74
CA ARG A 42 -4.76 1.21 -6.84
C ARG A 42 -3.74 2.33 -6.99
N LEU A 43 -2.45 2.00 -7.04
CA LEU A 43 -1.38 2.99 -7.26
C LEU A 43 -1.52 3.69 -8.61
N GLN A 44 -1.80 2.95 -9.67
CA GLN A 44 -2.05 3.54 -10.99
C GLN A 44 -3.27 4.46 -10.99
N ARG A 45 -4.34 4.08 -10.31
CA ARG A 45 -5.53 4.93 -10.16
C ARG A 45 -5.22 6.22 -9.41
N LEU A 46 -4.40 6.16 -8.36
CA LEU A 46 -3.94 7.33 -7.62
C LEU A 46 -3.04 8.22 -8.49
N ALA A 47 -2.09 7.63 -9.21
CA ALA A 47 -1.18 8.36 -10.09
C ALA A 47 -1.91 9.09 -11.24
N ARG A 48 -3.04 8.55 -11.70
CA ARG A 48 -3.89 9.19 -12.73
C ARG A 48 -4.80 10.28 -12.17
N ARG A 49 -4.94 10.39 -10.85
CA ARG A 49 -5.86 11.35 -10.23
C ARG A 49 -5.23 12.73 -10.31
N ARG A 50 -5.89 13.65 -11.02
CA ARG A 50 -5.55 15.07 -10.91
C ARG A 50 -6.07 15.61 -9.59
N ILE A 51 -5.18 16.18 -8.79
CA ILE A 51 -5.55 16.95 -7.62
C ILE A 51 -5.71 18.38 -8.12
N ALA A 52 -6.95 18.79 -8.39
CA ALA A 52 -7.28 20.18 -8.64
C ALA A 52 -7.34 20.87 -7.29
N ILE A 53 -6.22 21.46 -6.89
CA ILE A 53 -6.11 22.31 -5.71
C ILE A 53 -5.51 23.63 -6.17
N SER A 54 -6.08 24.75 -5.75
CA SER A 54 -5.48 26.06 -6.02
C SER A 54 -4.27 26.29 -5.12
N ASP A 55 -3.42 27.25 -5.46
CA ASP A 55 -2.26 27.59 -4.64
C ASP A 55 -2.69 28.12 -3.26
N GLU A 56 -3.81 28.85 -3.19
CA GLU A 56 -4.39 29.36 -1.94
C GLU A 56 -4.89 28.22 -1.04
N GLU A 57 -5.56 27.22 -1.62
CA GLU A 57 -6.01 26.02 -0.91
C GLU A 57 -4.81 25.18 -0.42
N LEU A 58 -3.74 25.11 -1.22
CA LEU A 58 -2.50 24.42 -0.83
C LEU A 58 -1.83 25.10 0.37
N VAL A 59 -1.82 26.44 0.40
CA VAL A 59 -1.31 27.23 1.53
C VAL A 59 -2.18 27.01 2.78
N ALA A 60 -3.50 26.97 2.63
CA ALA A 60 -4.42 26.69 3.73
C ALA A 60 -4.16 25.29 4.35
N LEU A 61 -3.93 24.27 3.52
CA LEU A 61 -3.60 22.90 3.99
C LEU A 61 -2.24 22.81 4.68
N ARG A 62 -1.27 23.67 4.31
CA ARG A 62 0.06 23.72 4.94
C ARG A 62 0.07 24.47 6.26
N THR A 63 -1.01 25.17 6.61
CA THR A 63 -1.10 25.86 7.89
C THR A 63 -1.20 24.82 9.00
N PRO A 64 -0.19 24.71 9.89
CA PRO A 64 -0.21 23.71 10.94
C PRO A 64 -1.41 23.95 11.84
N ARG A 65 -2.13 22.88 12.19
CA ARG A 65 -3.27 22.89 13.12
C ARG A 65 -2.90 23.33 14.56
N SER A 66 -1.65 23.70 14.78
CA SER A 66 -1.03 24.10 16.04
C SER A 66 -1.45 25.49 16.53
N ALA A 67 -2.25 26.25 15.78
CA ALA A 67 -2.81 27.50 16.30
C ALA A 67 -3.95 27.27 17.31
N ASP A 68 -4.52 26.06 17.39
CA ASP A 68 -5.74 25.80 18.19
C ASP A 68 -5.72 24.47 18.98
N SER A 69 -4.56 23.84 19.15
CA SER A 69 -4.41 22.72 20.08
C SER A 69 -3.16 22.89 20.92
N ALA A 70 -3.36 22.94 22.24
CA ALA A 70 -2.35 22.96 23.30
C ALA A 70 -1.12 22.09 22.99
N PRO A 71 0.08 22.48 23.46
CA PRO A 71 1.33 21.86 23.05
C PRO A 71 1.35 20.36 23.40
N VAL A 72 1.38 19.52 22.36
CA VAL A 72 1.70 18.09 22.52
C VAL A 72 3.19 18.00 22.86
N SER A 73 3.48 17.81 24.15
CA SER A 73 4.81 17.56 24.67
C SER A 73 5.31 16.20 24.21
N THR A 74 6.10 16.18 23.13
CA THR A 74 6.94 15.03 22.81
C THR A 74 8.26 15.18 23.57
N LYS A 75 8.37 14.57 24.75
CA LYS A 75 9.65 14.41 25.44
C LYS A 75 10.61 13.64 24.52
N ALA A 76 11.69 14.30 24.09
CA ALA A 76 12.81 13.66 23.45
C ALA A 76 13.47 12.69 24.45
N LYS A 77 13.57 11.41 24.06
CA LYS A 77 14.32 10.41 24.79
C LYS A 77 15.81 10.65 24.50
N ALA A 78 16.54 11.14 25.50
CA ALA A 78 18.00 11.24 25.44
C ALA A 78 18.61 9.82 25.37
N THR A 79 19.46 9.60 24.38
CA THR A 79 20.31 8.41 24.26
C THR A 79 21.64 8.72 24.95
N THR A 80 21.99 7.91 25.95
CA THR A 80 23.36 7.72 26.46
C THR A 80 23.82 6.35 26.04
#